data_AF-A0A1X9LM41-F1
#
_entry.id   AF-A0A1X9LM41-F1
#
_cell.length_a   1.000
_cell.length_b   1.000
_cell.length_c   1.000
_cell.angle_alpha   90.00
_cell.angle_beta   90.00
_cell.angle_gamma   90.00
#
_symmetry.space_group_name_H-M   'P 1'
#
loop_
_entity.id
_entity.type
_entity.pdbx_description
1 polymer ?
#
loop_
_entity_poly.entity_id
_entity_poly.type
_entity_poly.pdbx_seq_one_letter_code
_entity_poly.pdbx_strand_id
1 'polypeptide(L)'
;MFRSSNRSDDVSLIGFASVDPVSWVDASRLRDGFATGSYRREWTWLAEIDDRPVARAVWWGPSGAVHPLALHCVIVDPTVPNPELWAAALIRSAHRAYLAAGAVLEPDVVIHARPGWRDDPVATAAVSWRMRAALDAGLALASEAETADGRTRIVLSSVPGVAAVHPVPVPSGPASS
;
A
#
# COMPACT_ATOMS: atom_id res chain seq x y z
N MET A 1 -12.37 13.43 1.95
CA MET A 1 -13.13 12.21 2.29
C MET A 1 -12.20 11.00 2.21
N PHE A 2 -12.40 9.95 3.01
CA PHE A 2 -11.66 8.68 2.93
C PHE A 2 -12.66 7.53 2.80
N ARG A 3 -12.55 6.71 1.75
CA ARG A 3 -13.52 5.64 1.48
C ARG A 3 -12.92 4.46 0.73
N SER A 4 -13.51 3.28 0.90
CA SER A 4 -13.28 2.16 0.01
C SER A 4 -13.81 2.49 -1.38
N SER A 5 -13.13 2.00 -2.40
CA SER A 5 -13.54 2.14 -3.78
C SER A 5 -14.62 1.13 -4.15
N ASN A 6 -15.31 1.40 -5.24
CA ASN A 6 -16.27 0.51 -5.87
C ASN A 6 -16.03 0.47 -7.39
N ARG A 7 -16.87 -0.24 -8.13
CA ARG A 7 -16.68 -0.44 -9.58
C ARG A 7 -16.71 0.86 -10.40
N SER A 8 -17.46 1.88 -9.96
CA SER A 8 -17.48 3.18 -10.63
C SER A 8 -16.13 3.90 -10.59
N ASP A 9 -15.27 3.55 -9.62
CA ASP A 9 -13.97 4.20 -9.43
C ASP A 9 -12.87 3.63 -10.32
N ASP A 10 -13.12 2.56 -11.09
CA ASP A 10 -12.07 1.84 -11.84
C ASP A 10 -11.20 2.75 -12.70
N VAL A 11 -11.81 3.71 -13.41
CA VAL A 11 -11.09 4.67 -14.25
C VAL A 11 -10.15 5.53 -13.40
N SER A 12 -10.65 6.07 -12.29
CA SER A 12 -9.88 6.87 -11.34
C SER A 12 -8.77 6.06 -10.68
N LEU A 13 -9.07 4.83 -10.25
CA LEU A 13 -8.09 3.93 -9.63
C LEU A 13 -6.95 3.61 -10.58
N ILE A 14 -7.27 3.22 -11.81
CA ILE A 14 -6.27 2.84 -12.82
C ILE A 14 -5.46 4.06 -13.28
N GLY A 15 -6.10 5.23 -13.41
CA GLY A 15 -5.45 6.48 -13.80
C GLY A 15 -4.59 7.11 -12.70
N PHE A 16 -4.87 6.82 -11.42
CA PHE A 16 -4.11 7.34 -10.29
C PHE A 16 -2.77 6.59 -10.15
N ALA A 17 -1.75 7.10 -10.82
CA ALA A 17 -0.41 6.54 -10.88
C ALA A 17 0.64 7.49 -10.29
N SER A 18 1.80 6.95 -9.93
CA SER A 18 2.96 7.71 -9.44
C SER A 18 4.22 7.22 -10.15
N VAL A 19 5.26 8.05 -10.22
CA VAL A 19 6.63 7.63 -10.60
C VAL A 19 7.46 7.43 -9.33
N ASP A 20 6.93 6.65 -8.39
CA ASP A 20 7.50 6.49 -7.06
C ASP A 20 8.82 5.71 -7.11
N PRO A 21 9.87 6.14 -6.38
CA PRO A 21 11.13 5.37 -6.28
C PRO A 21 11.00 4.08 -5.46
N VAL A 22 9.87 3.87 -4.78
CA VAL A 22 9.51 2.65 -4.05
C VAL A 22 8.58 1.79 -4.92
N SER A 23 8.65 0.46 -4.79
CA SER A 23 7.72 -0.43 -5.49
C SER A 23 6.27 -0.01 -5.22
N TRP A 24 5.46 0.08 -6.29
CA TRP A 24 4.06 0.50 -6.21
C TRP A 24 3.20 -0.35 -7.15
N VAL A 25 1.88 -0.25 -6.99
CA VAL A 25 0.92 -1.01 -7.81
C VAL A 25 0.50 -0.16 -9.02
N ASP A 26 1.08 -0.47 -10.19
CA ASP A 26 0.70 0.17 -11.45
C ASP A 26 -0.67 -0.29 -11.98
N ALA A 27 -1.10 0.35 -13.07
CA ALA A 27 -2.36 0.06 -13.74
C ALA A 27 -2.50 -1.41 -14.18
N SER A 28 -1.43 -2.03 -14.70
CA SER A 28 -1.46 -3.42 -15.12
C SER A 28 -1.61 -4.33 -13.92
N ARG A 29 -0.78 -4.12 -12.90
CA ARG A 29 -0.79 -4.91 -11.68
C ARG A 29 -2.10 -4.80 -10.92
N LEU A 30 -2.71 -3.61 -10.91
CA LEU A 30 -4.03 -3.43 -10.29
C LEU A 30 -5.10 -4.27 -11.01
N ARG A 31 -5.10 -4.25 -12.36
CA ARG A 31 -6.02 -5.07 -13.17
C ARG A 31 -5.82 -6.56 -12.93
N ASP A 32 -4.57 -7.03 -12.92
CA ASP A 32 -4.26 -8.43 -12.66
C ASP A 32 -4.68 -8.86 -11.25
N GLY A 33 -4.48 -7.99 -10.26
CA GLY A 33 -4.93 -8.22 -8.90
C GLY A 33 -6.46 -8.33 -8.80
N PHE A 34 -7.20 -7.47 -9.50
CA PHE A 34 -8.66 -7.58 -9.58
C PHE A 34 -9.11 -8.85 -10.31
N ALA A 35 -8.43 -9.25 -11.38
CA ALA A 35 -8.75 -10.46 -12.13
C ALA A 35 -8.53 -11.74 -11.30
N THR A 36 -7.48 -11.76 -10.48
CA THR A 36 -7.13 -12.91 -9.62
C THR A 36 -7.85 -12.90 -8.26
N GLY A 37 -8.53 -11.80 -7.93
CA GLY A 37 -9.16 -11.56 -6.62
C GLY A 37 -8.17 -11.30 -5.49
N SER A 38 -6.89 -11.09 -5.82
CA SER A 38 -5.83 -10.79 -4.85
C SER A 38 -5.80 -9.31 -4.44
N TYR A 39 -6.34 -8.45 -5.30
CA TYR A 39 -6.83 -7.12 -4.94
C TYR A 39 -8.34 -7.08 -5.12
N ARG A 40 -8.99 -6.20 -4.36
CA ARG A 40 -10.42 -5.97 -4.46
C ARG A 40 -10.73 -4.49 -4.35
N ARG A 41 -11.87 -4.06 -4.88
CA ARG A 41 -12.27 -2.65 -4.85
C ARG A 41 -12.61 -2.23 -3.43
N GLU A 42 -13.31 -3.09 -2.70
CA GLU A 42 -13.56 -2.95 -1.27
C GLU A 42 -12.26 -2.93 -0.42
N TRP A 43 -11.14 -3.41 -0.98
CA TRP A 43 -9.81 -3.37 -0.34
C TRP A 43 -8.88 -2.29 -0.93
N THR A 44 -9.41 -1.45 -1.82
CA THR A 44 -8.69 -0.34 -2.42
C THR A 44 -9.36 0.93 -1.95
N TRP A 45 -8.60 1.84 -1.33
CA TRP A 45 -9.14 3.05 -0.73
C TRP A 45 -8.63 4.30 -1.42
N LEU A 46 -9.49 5.32 -1.42
CA LEU A 46 -9.22 6.64 -1.96
C LEU A 46 -9.33 7.69 -0.85
N ALA A 47 -8.42 8.64 -0.87
CA ALA A 47 -8.61 9.93 -0.23
C ALA A 47 -8.96 10.95 -1.31
N GLU A 48 -9.98 11.75 -1.07
CA GLU A 48 -10.52 12.70 -2.05
C GLU A 48 -10.66 14.10 -1.44
N ILE A 49 -10.41 15.12 -2.28
CA ILE A 49 -10.72 16.52 -2.04
C ILE A 49 -11.62 16.96 -3.19
N ASP A 50 -12.81 17.50 -2.91
CA ASP A 50 -13.79 17.93 -3.92
C ASP A 50 -14.04 16.85 -5.00
N ASP A 51 -14.28 15.61 -4.56
CA ASP A 51 -14.47 14.42 -5.41
C ASP A 51 -13.30 14.06 -6.33
N ARG A 52 -12.13 14.68 -6.14
CA ARG A 52 -10.90 14.36 -6.85
C ARG A 52 -9.97 13.51 -5.96
N PRO A 53 -9.53 12.34 -6.43
CA PRO A 53 -8.52 11.55 -5.73
C PRO A 53 -7.22 12.31 -5.52
N VAL A 54 -6.73 12.29 -4.29
CA VAL A 54 -5.42 12.83 -3.87
C VAL A 54 -4.51 11.79 -3.24
N ALA A 55 -5.04 10.63 -2.85
CA ALA A 55 -4.24 9.49 -2.45
C ALA A 55 -4.98 8.17 -2.72
N ARG A 56 -4.22 7.10 -2.93
CA ARG A 56 -4.75 5.74 -3.16
C ARG A 56 -3.94 4.73 -2.35
N ALA A 57 -4.64 3.82 -1.69
CA ALA A 57 -4.05 2.72 -0.94
C ALA A 57 -4.66 1.38 -1.39
N VAL A 58 -3.82 0.38 -1.64
CA VAL A 58 -4.22 -0.93 -2.18
C VAL A 58 -3.80 -2.03 -1.21
N TRP A 59 -4.78 -2.69 -0.61
CA TRP A 59 -4.56 -3.86 0.21
C TRP A 59 -4.68 -5.15 -0.61
N TRP A 60 -3.91 -6.14 -0.16
CA TRP A 60 -3.78 -7.46 -0.74
C TRP A 60 -4.30 -8.53 0.21
N GLY A 61 -4.84 -9.60 -0.37
CA GLY A 61 -5.05 -10.87 0.30
C GLY A 61 -4.95 -12.02 -0.71
N PRO A 62 -4.75 -13.27 -0.27
CA PRO A 62 -4.81 -14.41 -1.16
C PRO A 62 -6.23 -14.58 -1.74
N SER A 63 -6.34 -15.22 -2.90
CA SER A 63 -7.66 -15.50 -3.50
C SER A 63 -8.53 -16.29 -2.52
N GLY A 64 -9.80 -15.92 -2.41
CA GLY A 64 -10.73 -16.47 -1.43
C GLY A 64 -10.64 -15.88 -0.01
N ALA A 65 -9.67 -15.00 0.29
CA ALA A 65 -9.62 -14.32 1.57
C ALA A 65 -10.86 -13.42 1.77
N VAL A 66 -11.36 -13.41 3.01
CA VAL A 66 -12.51 -12.59 3.42
C VAL A 66 -12.08 -11.15 3.72
N HIS A 67 -10.88 -10.98 4.29
CA HIS A 67 -10.28 -9.70 4.64
C HIS A 67 -8.85 -9.61 4.08
N PRO A 68 -8.34 -8.39 3.80
CA PRO A 68 -6.97 -8.23 3.36
C PRO A 68 -5.99 -8.53 4.49
N LEU A 69 -4.76 -8.87 4.11
CA LEU A 69 -3.67 -9.20 5.03
C LEU A 69 -2.56 -8.16 5.06
N ALA A 70 -2.35 -7.44 3.95
CA ALA A 70 -1.27 -6.45 3.85
C ALA A 70 -1.63 -5.27 2.94
N LEU A 71 -1.26 -4.06 3.35
CA LEU A 71 -1.14 -2.91 2.46
C LEU A 71 0.11 -3.08 1.59
N HIS A 72 -0.09 -3.23 0.28
CA HIS A 72 0.99 -3.38 -0.69
C HIS A 72 1.44 -2.06 -1.30
N CYS A 73 0.56 -1.06 -1.36
CA CYS A 73 0.87 0.20 -2.01
C CYS A 73 0.04 1.33 -1.41
N VAL A 74 0.71 2.43 -1.06
CA VAL A 74 0.08 3.73 -0.82
C VAL A 74 0.83 4.79 -1.62
N ILE A 75 0.09 5.59 -2.37
CA ILE A 75 0.60 6.71 -3.15
C ILE A 75 -0.25 7.95 -2.87
N VAL A 76 0.40 9.11 -2.87
CA VAL A 76 -0.22 10.43 -2.64
C VAL A 76 0.17 11.32 -3.81
N ASP A 77 -0.75 12.17 -4.27
CA ASP A 77 -0.48 13.15 -5.31
C ASP A 77 0.67 14.08 -4.86
N PRO A 78 1.73 14.26 -5.65
CA PRO A 78 2.92 15.01 -5.26
C PRO A 78 2.66 16.51 -5.07
N THR A 79 1.52 17.03 -5.55
CA THR A 79 1.12 18.43 -5.34
C THR A 79 0.54 18.67 -3.95
N VAL A 80 0.20 17.61 -3.22
CA VAL A 80 -0.37 17.69 -1.87
C VAL A 80 0.73 17.59 -0.82
N PRO A 81 0.82 18.53 0.13
CA PRO A 81 1.85 18.49 1.17
C PRO A 81 1.58 17.39 2.20
N ASN A 82 2.64 16.99 2.91
CA ASN A 82 2.59 16.06 4.04
C ASN A 82 1.95 14.71 3.68
N PRO A 83 2.52 13.95 2.71
CA PRO A 83 1.95 12.68 2.24
C PRO A 83 1.74 11.66 3.37
N GLU A 84 2.58 11.70 4.41
CA GLU A 84 2.45 10.85 5.59
C GLU A 84 1.13 11.03 6.32
N LEU A 85 0.56 12.24 6.36
CA LEU A 85 -0.71 12.50 7.03
C LEU A 85 -1.90 11.89 6.28
N TRP A 86 -1.90 12.02 4.94
CA TRP A 86 -2.93 11.44 4.07
C TRP A 86 -2.91 9.92 4.10
N ALA A 87 -1.71 9.33 4.03
CA ALA A 87 -1.54 7.90 4.10
C ALA A 87 -1.89 7.35 5.49
N ALA A 88 -1.50 8.01 6.58
CA ALA A 88 -1.86 7.58 7.93
C ALA A 88 -3.39 7.59 8.12
N ALA A 89 -4.07 8.63 7.62
CA ALA A 89 -5.52 8.71 7.66
C ALA A 89 -6.18 7.59 6.83
N LEU A 90 -5.67 7.30 5.62
CA LEU A 90 -6.13 6.18 4.81
C LEU A 90 -6.00 4.84 5.53
N ILE A 91 -4.83 4.57 6.13
CA ILE A 91 -4.55 3.32 6.83
C ILE A 91 -5.52 3.16 8.00
N ARG A 92 -5.66 4.17 8.86
CA ARG A 92 -6.59 4.12 10.01
C ARG A 92 -8.04 3.94 9.57
N SER A 93 -8.48 4.64 8.53
CA SER A 93 -9.85 4.52 8.01
C SER A 93 -10.13 3.12 7.48
N ALA A 94 -9.22 2.56 6.69
CA ALA A 94 -9.35 1.22 6.13
C ALA A 94 -9.33 0.16 7.24
N HIS A 95 -8.38 0.23 8.16
CA HIS A 95 -8.25 -0.72 9.26
C HIS A 95 -9.50 -0.74 10.14
N ARG A 96 -10.03 0.44 10.52
CA ARG A 96 -11.29 0.53 11.26
C ARG A 96 -12.44 -0.14 10.51
N ALA A 97 -12.54 0.07 9.20
CA ALA A 97 -13.59 -0.54 8.39
C ALA A 97 -13.44 -2.07 8.29
N TYR A 98 -12.22 -2.59 8.16
CA TYR A 98 -11.98 -4.03 8.14
C TYR A 98 -12.30 -4.69 9.48
N LEU A 99 -11.87 -4.09 10.59
CA LEU A 99 -12.20 -4.58 11.94
C LEU A 99 -13.73 -4.55 12.18
N ALA A 100 -14.42 -3.47 11.78
CA ALA A 100 -15.87 -3.39 11.87
C ALA A 100 -16.59 -4.43 10.98
N ALA A 101 -15.95 -4.87 9.88
CA ALA A 101 -16.43 -5.93 9.01
C ALA A 101 -16.06 -7.35 9.51
N GLY A 102 -15.39 -7.48 10.65
CA GLY A 102 -15.07 -8.77 11.27
C GLY A 102 -13.62 -9.26 11.07
N ALA A 103 -12.73 -8.43 10.53
CA ALA A 103 -11.30 -8.78 10.49
C ALA A 103 -10.76 -8.95 11.91
N VAL A 104 -9.98 -10.00 12.14
CA VAL A 104 -9.41 -10.31 13.46
C VAL A 104 -8.24 -9.38 13.80
N LEU A 105 -7.44 -9.03 12.79
CA LEU A 105 -6.26 -8.18 12.92
C LEU A 105 -6.28 -7.08 11.87
N GLU A 106 -5.61 -5.98 12.21
CA GLU A 106 -5.25 -4.95 11.25
C GLU A 106 -4.24 -5.50 10.23
N PRO A 107 -4.43 -5.25 8.92
CA PRO A 107 -3.44 -5.63 7.91
C PRO A 107 -2.06 -5.01 8.17
N ASP A 108 -1.00 -5.73 7.82
CA ASP A 108 0.36 -5.20 7.91
C ASP A 108 0.59 -4.11 6.84
N VAL A 109 1.53 -3.19 7.09
CA VAL A 109 2.07 -2.32 6.04
C VAL A 109 3.39 -2.89 5.55
N VAL A 110 3.47 -3.18 4.25
CA VAL A 110 4.65 -3.75 3.62
C VAL A 110 5.24 -2.75 2.62
N ILE A 111 6.50 -2.39 2.82
CA ILE A 111 7.25 -1.48 1.95
C ILE A 111 8.40 -2.26 1.31
N HIS A 112 8.50 -2.19 -0.02
CA HIS A 112 9.57 -2.80 -0.78
C HIS A 112 10.46 -1.72 -1.39
N ALA A 113 11.59 -1.46 -0.74
CA ALA A 113 12.58 -0.52 -1.21
C ALA A 113 13.56 -1.20 -2.17
N ARG A 114 13.94 -0.49 -3.24
CA ARG A 114 14.92 -0.98 -4.23
C ARG A 114 16.32 -1.12 -3.61
N PRO A 115 17.23 -1.93 -4.20
CA PRO A 115 18.62 -1.98 -3.75
C PRO A 115 19.25 -0.58 -3.74
N GLY A 116 20.06 -0.28 -2.72
CA GLY A 116 20.75 1.02 -2.58
C GLY A 116 19.84 2.22 -2.28
N TRP A 117 18.59 2.01 -1.86
CA TRP A 117 17.65 3.11 -1.59
C TRP A 117 18.13 4.11 -0.53
N ARG A 118 18.99 3.68 0.39
CA ARG A 118 19.57 4.54 1.45
C ARG A 118 20.55 5.58 0.90
N ASP A 119 21.14 5.31 -0.26
CA ASP A 119 22.09 6.20 -0.93
C ASP A 119 21.39 7.21 -1.84
N ASP A 120 20.09 7.03 -2.07
CA ASP A 120 19.24 7.92 -2.85
C ASP A 120 18.32 8.74 -1.91
N PRO A 121 18.54 10.05 -1.77
CA PRO A 121 17.72 10.91 -0.91
C PRO A 121 16.23 10.87 -1.26
N VAL A 122 15.88 10.70 -2.53
CA VAL A 122 14.49 10.66 -3.01
C VAL A 122 13.83 9.36 -2.59
N ALA A 123 14.51 8.23 -2.77
CA ALA A 123 14.03 6.92 -2.29
C ALA A 123 13.96 6.86 -0.76
N THR A 124 14.95 7.43 -0.08
CA THR A 124 14.96 7.52 1.39
C THR A 124 13.76 8.30 1.90
N ALA A 125 13.50 9.50 1.37
CA ALA A 125 12.32 10.27 1.74
C ALA A 125 11.01 9.50 1.46
N ALA A 126 10.92 8.81 0.32
CA ALA A 126 9.76 8.02 -0.08
C ALA A 126 9.47 6.81 0.84
N VAL A 127 10.52 6.15 1.35
CA VAL A 127 10.39 5.09 2.36
C VAL A 127 10.03 5.69 3.72
N SER A 128 10.72 6.76 4.13
CA SER A 128 10.55 7.37 5.45
C SER A 128 9.13 7.89 5.69
N TRP A 129 8.51 8.57 4.72
CA TRP A 129 7.15 9.08 4.94
C TRP A 129 6.12 7.94 5.06
N ARG A 130 6.33 6.81 4.36
CA ARG A 130 5.44 5.64 4.46
C ARG A 130 5.59 4.93 5.79
N MET A 131 6.83 4.78 6.27
CA MET A 131 7.07 4.28 7.61
C MET A 131 6.41 5.20 8.64
N ARG A 132 6.56 6.52 8.48
CA ARG A 132 5.91 7.50 9.37
C ARG A 132 4.40 7.38 9.34
N ALA A 133 3.80 7.23 8.16
CA ALA A 133 2.35 7.05 8.02
C ALA A 133 1.83 5.81 8.75
N ALA A 134 2.56 4.69 8.64
CA ALA A 134 2.23 3.45 9.33
C ALA A 134 2.39 3.56 10.85
N LEU A 135 3.45 4.22 11.33
CA LEU A 135 3.65 4.52 12.75
C LEU A 135 2.54 5.41 13.31
N ASP A 136 2.19 6.48 12.60
CA ASP A 136 1.10 7.40 12.97
C ASP A 136 -0.29 6.74 12.84
N ALA A 137 -0.38 5.60 12.14
CA ALA A 137 -1.57 4.76 12.11
C ALA A 137 -1.65 3.75 13.26
N GLY A 138 -0.63 3.67 14.13
CA GLY A 138 -0.60 2.79 15.30
C GLY A 138 0.15 1.47 15.10
N LEU A 139 0.80 1.28 13.95
CA LEU A 139 1.63 0.10 13.70
C LEU A 139 3.04 0.31 14.26
N ALA A 140 3.75 -0.77 14.55
CA ALA A 140 5.15 -0.75 14.97
C ALA A 140 6.03 -1.46 13.94
N LEU A 141 7.31 -1.06 13.85
CA LEU A 141 8.28 -1.78 13.03
C LEU A 141 8.42 -3.22 13.54
N ALA A 142 8.07 -4.18 12.70
CA ALA A 142 8.10 -5.60 13.02
C ALA A 142 9.34 -6.30 12.45
N SER A 143 9.68 -5.99 11.20
CA SER A 143 10.91 -6.50 10.59
C SER A 143 11.42 -5.59 9.48
N GLU A 144 12.73 -5.64 9.28
CA GLU A 144 13.40 -5.14 8.09
C GLU A 144 14.40 -6.22 7.66
N ALA A 145 14.26 -6.70 6.43
CA ALA A 145 15.10 -7.76 5.90
C ALA A 145 15.40 -7.55 4.42
N GLU A 146 16.61 -7.95 4.00
CA GLU A 146 16.95 -8.03 2.59
C GLU A 146 16.28 -9.27 1.97
N THR A 147 15.70 -9.10 0.77
CA THR A 147 15.12 -10.18 -0.01
C THR A 147 16.16 -10.76 -0.98
N ALA A 148 15.93 -11.96 -1.50
CA ALA A 148 16.89 -12.65 -2.37
C ALA A 148 17.26 -11.89 -3.66
N ASP A 149 16.43 -10.92 -4.07
CA ASP A 149 16.65 -10.03 -5.22
C ASP A 149 17.36 -8.70 -4.83
N GLY A 150 17.89 -8.60 -3.61
CA GLY A 150 18.62 -7.44 -3.10
C GLY A 150 17.74 -6.25 -2.68
N ARG A 151 16.41 -6.39 -2.71
CA ARG A 151 15.49 -5.36 -2.20
C ARG A 151 15.44 -5.40 -0.67
N THR A 152 15.02 -4.31 -0.05
CA THR A 152 14.69 -4.29 1.38
C THR A 152 13.19 -4.39 1.55
N ARG A 153 12.74 -5.40 2.31
CA ARG A 153 11.35 -5.52 2.77
C ARG A 153 11.24 -5.00 4.19
N ILE A 154 10.43 -3.97 4.38
CA ILE A 154 10.11 -3.38 5.68
C ILE A 154 8.65 -3.71 6.00
N VAL A 155 8.40 -4.23 7.19
CA VAL A 155 7.05 -4.59 7.67
C VAL A 155 6.73 -3.82 8.93
N LEU A 156 5.58 -3.15 8.95
CA LEU A 156 4.98 -2.58 10.14
C LEU A 156 3.68 -3.32 10.47
N SER A 157 3.49 -3.66 11.74
CA SER A 157 2.39 -4.50 12.20
C SER A 157 1.80 -4.00 13.51
N SER A 158 0.52 -4.31 13.76
CA SER A 158 -0.14 -4.10 15.06
C SER A 158 0.19 -5.19 16.07
N VAL A 159 0.75 -6.32 15.62
CA VAL A 159 1.20 -7.43 16.48
C VAL A 159 2.69 -7.73 16.18
N PRO A 160 3.62 -6.91 16.68
CA PRO A 160 5.05 -7.12 16.45
C PRO A 160 5.51 -8.48 16.99
N GLY A 161 6.27 -9.23 16.19
CA GLY A 161 6.82 -10.55 16.55
C GLY A 161 6.21 -11.73 15.79
N VAL A 162 5.05 -11.56 15.13
CA VAL A 162 4.57 -12.53 14.14
C VAL A 162 5.09 -12.10 12.77
N ALA A 163 6.10 -12.78 12.24
CA ALA A 163 6.55 -12.53 10.89
C ALA A 163 5.48 -13.03 9.91
N ALA A 164 4.55 -12.16 9.53
CA ALA A 164 3.58 -12.51 8.50
C ALA A 164 4.31 -12.63 7.15
N VAL A 165 4.34 -13.85 6.63
CA VAL A 165 4.85 -14.16 5.30
C VAL A 165 3.79 -13.73 4.29
N HIS A 166 3.86 -12.47 3.87
CA HIS A 166 3.11 -11.99 2.72
C HIS A 166 3.97 -12.20 1.48
N PRO A 167 3.42 -12.74 0.38
CA PRO A 167 4.17 -12.91 -0.85
C PRO A 167 4.73 -11.58 -1.31
N VAL A 168 6.00 -11.59 -1.69
CA VAL A 168 6.67 -10.41 -2.24
C VAL A 168 5.95 -10.03 -3.53
N PRO A 169 5.51 -8.78 -3.68
CA PRO A 169 5.01 -8.28 -4.94
C PRO A 169 6.12 -8.43 -6.00
N VAL A 170 5.94 -9.34 -6.98
CA VAL A 170 6.83 -9.46 -8.14
C VAL A 170 6.94 -8.07 -8.81
N PRO A 171 8.14 -7.55 -9.12
CA PRO A 171 8.26 -6.25 -9.77
C PRO A 171 7.62 -6.28 -11.16
N SER A 172 6.97 -5.19 -11.55
CA SER A 172 6.67 -4.94 -12.96
C SER A 172 8.02 -4.80 -13.67
N GLY A 173 8.37 -5.78 -14.51
CA GLY A 173 9.48 -5.61 -15.45
C GLY A 173 9.16 -4.46 -16.42
N PRO A 174 10.16 -3.84 -17.05
CA PRO A 174 9.86 -2.94 -18.17
C PRO A 174 9.03 -3.73 -19.18
N ALA A 175 7.93 -3.14 -19.67
CA ALA A 175 7.16 -3.72 -20.75
C ALA A 175 8.14 -4.05 -21.89
N SER A 176 8.34 -5.33 -22.16
CA SER A 176 9.06 -5.76 -23.36
C SER A 176 8.27 -5.24 -24.55
N SER A 177 8.88 -4.31 -25.29
CA SER A 177 8.40 -3.79 -26.57
C SER A 177 8.21 -4.90 -27.61
#